data_AF-A0A1C6U538-F1
#
_entry.id   AF-A0A1C6U538-F1
#
_cell.length_a   1.000
_cell.length_b   1.000
_cell.length_c   1.000
_cell.angle_alpha   90.00
_cell.angle_beta   90.00
_cell.angle_gamma   90.00
#
_symmetry.space_group_name_H-M   'P 1'
#
loop_
_entity.id
_entity.type
_entity.pdbx_description
1 polymer ?
#
loop_
_entity_poly.entity_id
_entity_poly.type
_entity_poly.pdbx_seq_one_letter_code
_entity_poly.pdbx_strand_id
1 'polypeptide(L)'
;MFDNLNWWEIGALLLLALLIFGDRLPAVISDGLRMVRNLRDMARNATTDLSKELGTDIQLEDLHPKAFIRKHLLSEEDEQAIRKPLQGVYDNLRADVTGVHNELKEVAASVDPRSGGKAAAASGAAAAASGAAAASGAAASGAVAASTTTAPAPAPAPRTPRYDDVT
;
A
#
# COMPACT_ATOMS: atom_id res chain seq x y z
N MET A 1 8.79 11.58 -9.34
CA MET A 1 10.07 11.02 -8.82
C MET A 1 11.17 11.03 -9.89
N PHE A 2 10.84 10.73 -11.15
CA PHE A 2 11.77 10.80 -12.29
C PHE A 2 12.19 12.23 -12.70
N ASP A 3 11.48 13.28 -12.27
CA ASP A 3 11.85 14.68 -12.53
C ASP A 3 13.18 15.12 -11.89
N ASN A 4 13.72 14.35 -10.92
CA ASN A 4 15.03 14.63 -10.32
C ASN A 4 16.20 14.00 -11.10
N LEU A 5 15.95 13.36 -12.24
CA LEU A 5 16.97 12.65 -12.99
C LEU A 5 17.70 13.60 -13.94
N ASN A 6 18.95 13.94 -13.63
CA ASN A 6 19.75 14.80 -14.49
C ASN A 6 20.35 14.00 -15.67
N TRP A 7 20.82 14.73 -16.69
CA TRP A 7 21.46 14.15 -17.87
C TRP A 7 22.66 13.25 -17.54
N TRP A 8 23.40 13.56 -16.46
CA TRP A 8 24.54 12.77 -16.02
C TRP A 8 24.12 11.43 -15.38
N GLU A 9 23.02 11.40 -14.64
CA GLU A 9 22.45 10.17 -14.09
C GLU A 9 21.88 9.26 -15.17
N ILE A 10 21.28 9.84 -16.22
CA ILE A 10 20.88 9.09 -17.42
C ILE A 10 22.11 8.42 -18.07
N GLY A 11 23.22 9.13 -18.17
CA GLY A 11 24.50 8.56 -18.64
C GLY A 11 25.00 7.42 -17.74
N ALA A 12 24.91 7.58 -16.42
CA ALA A 12 25.30 6.53 -15.46
C ALA A 12 24.41 5.28 -15.57
N LEU A 13 23.10 5.45 -15.77
CA LEU A 13 22.17 4.33 -16.00
C LEU A 13 22.43 3.63 -17.32
N LEU A 14 22.79 4.37 -18.38
CA LEU A 14 23.17 3.79 -19.66
C LEU A 14 24.43 2.93 -19.54
N LEU A 15 25.45 3.42 -18.82
CA LEU A 15 26.65 2.65 -18.51
C LEU A 15 26.33 1.40 -17.69
N LEU A 16 25.47 1.51 -16.68
CA LEU A 16 25.03 0.37 -15.88
C LEU A 16 24.26 -0.67 -16.70
N ALA A 17 23.39 -0.22 -17.59
CA ALA A 17 22.65 -1.08 -18.51
C ALA A 17 23.61 -1.81 -19.47
N LEU A 18 24.60 -1.11 -20.03
CA LEU A 18 25.65 -1.75 -20.83
C LEU A 18 26.48 -2.73 -20.00
N LEU A 19 26.75 -2.46 -18.72
CA LEU A 19 27.50 -3.38 -17.87
C LEU A 19 26.72 -4.68 -17.58
N ILE A 20 25.42 -4.57 -17.30
CA ILE A 20 24.55 -5.72 -17.00
C ILE A 20 24.21 -6.52 -18.26
N PHE A 21 23.77 -5.85 -19.31
CA PHE A 21 23.25 -6.50 -20.52
C PHE A 21 24.32 -6.69 -21.60
N GLY A 22 25.37 -5.87 -21.62
CA GLY A 22 26.41 -5.90 -22.64
C GLY A 22 25.83 -5.72 -24.04
N ASP A 23 26.20 -6.64 -24.92
CA ASP A 23 25.75 -6.70 -26.32
C ASP A 23 24.28 -7.15 -26.49
N ARG A 24 23.63 -7.61 -25.41
CA ARG A 24 22.22 -8.04 -25.44
C ARG A 24 21.23 -6.88 -25.30
N LEU A 25 21.70 -5.69 -24.93
CA LEU A 25 20.85 -4.52 -24.72
C LEU A 25 19.95 -4.19 -25.93
N PRO A 26 20.45 -4.12 -27.18
CA PRO A 26 19.57 -3.88 -28.35
C PRO A 26 18.55 -5.00 -28.56
N ALA A 27 18.89 -6.25 -28.25
CA ALA A 27 17.96 -7.37 -28.32
C ALA A 27 16.84 -7.24 -27.27
N VAL A 28 17.18 -6.94 -26.02
CA VAL A 28 16.21 -6.75 -24.92
C VAL A 28 15.26 -5.58 -25.19
N ILE A 29 15.78 -4.47 -25.72
CA ILE A 29 14.95 -3.34 -26.15
C ILE A 29 13.97 -3.80 -27.25
N SER A 30 14.46 -4.54 -28.24
CA SER A 30 13.64 -5.02 -29.35
C SER A 30 12.53 -5.96 -28.88
N ASP A 31 12.83 -6.85 -27.94
CA ASP A 31 11.87 -7.78 -27.33
C ASP A 31 10.82 -7.02 -26.50
N GLY A 32 11.26 -6.06 -25.68
CA GLY A 32 10.37 -5.19 -24.92
C GLY A 32 9.43 -4.38 -25.83
N LEU A 33 9.96 -3.79 -26.90
CA LEU A 33 9.16 -3.05 -27.89
C LEU A 33 8.16 -3.94 -28.62
N ARG A 34 8.55 -5.17 -28.98
CA ARG A 34 7.63 -6.16 -29.56
C ARG A 34 6.51 -6.51 -28.59
N MET A 35 6.83 -6.74 -27.32
CA MET A 35 5.83 -7.03 -26.31
C MET A 35 4.86 -5.87 -26.08
N VAL A 36 5.38 -4.64 -25.96
CA VAL A 36 4.54 -3.43 -25.84
C VAL A 36 3.64 -3.26 -27.06
N ARG A 37 4.16 -3.50 -28.26
CA ARG A 37 3.36 -3.40 -29.49
C ARG A 37 2.25 -4.44 -29.53
N ASN A 38 2.56 -5.70 -29.23
CA ASN A 38 1.58 -6.78 -29.16
C ASN A 38 0.51 -6.50 -28.11
N LEU A 39 0.89 -5.98 -26.93
CA LEU A 39 -0.03 -5.61 -25.88
C LEU A 39 -0.93 -4.45 -26.29
N ARG A 40 -0.39 -3.45 -26.99
CA ARG A 40 -1.16 -2.34 -27.56
C ARG A 40 -2.17 -2.82 -28.59
N ASP A 41 -1.76 -3.72 -29.48
CA ASP A 41 -2.62 -4.24 -30.53
C ASP A 41 -3.71 -5.16 -29.92
N MET A 42 -3.37 -5.96 -28.90
CA MET A 42 -4.32 -6.76 -28.13
C MET A 42 -5.35 -5.89 -27.40
N ALA A 43 -4.91 -4.80 -26.76
CA ALA A 43 -5.80 -3.85 -26.10
C ALA A 43 -6.75 -3.17 -27.10
N ARG A 44 -6.26 -2.80 -28.29
CA ARG A 44 -7.07 -2.21 -29.37
C ARG A 44 -8.10 -3.18 -29.92
N ASN A 45 -7.70 -4.42 -30.17
CA ASN A 45 -8.60 -5.46 -30.69
C ASN A 45 -9.68 -5.81 -29.66
N ALA A 46 -9.30 -6.07 -28.40
CA ALA A 46 -10.26 -6.36 -27.34
C ALA A 46 -11.26 -5.21 -27.11
N THR A 47 -10.80 -3.95 -27.21
CA THR A 47 -11.69 -2.77 -27.14
C THR A 47 -12.64 -2.72 -28.33
N THR A 48 -12.15 -3.04 -29.53
CA THR A 48 -12.95 -3.07 -30.76
C THR A 48 -14.02 -4.16 -30.69
N ASP A 49 -13.66 -5.35 -30.21
CA ASP A 49 -14.56 -6.49 -30.09
C ASP A 49 -15.63 -6.25 -29.02
N LEU A 50 -15.26 -5.70 -27.85
CA LEU A 50 -16.23 -5.24 -26.83
C LEU A 50 -17.17 -4.18 -27.39
N SER A 51 -16.66 -3.20 -28.14
CA SER A 51 -17.47 -2.14 -28.74
C SER A 51 -18.46 -2.69 -29.79
N LYS A 52 -18.09 -3.75 -30.49
CA LYS A 52 -18.89 -4.35 -31.57
C LYS A 52 -19.98 -5.28 -31.04
N GLU A 53 -19.72 -5.98 -29.93
CA GLU A 53 -20.69 -6.89 -29.30
C GLU A 53 -21.64 -6.17 -28.33
N LEU A 54 -21.23 -5.05 -27.71
CA LEU A 54 -22.07 -4.30 -26.77
C LEU A 54 -22.89 -3.18 -27.41
N GLY A 55 -22.78 -2.97 -28.73
CA GLY A 55 -23.62 -2.05 -29.51
C GLY A 55 -23.65 -0.60 -29.04
N THR A 56 -22.75 -0.22 -28.14
CA THR A 56 -22.70 1.09 -27.49
C THR A 56 -21.38 1.72 -27.87
N ASP A 57 -21.47 2.80 -28.65
CA ASP A 57 -20.39 3.70 -29.01
C ASP A 57 -19.86 4.38 -27.74
N ILE A 58 -18.94 3.72 -27.04
CA ILE A 58 -18.10 4.40 -26.05
C ILE A 58 -17.00 5.10 -26.86
N GLN A 59 -17.31 6.33 -27.30
CA GLN A 59 -16.32 7.29 -27.78
C GLN A 59 -15.27 7.47 -26.68
N LEU A 60 -14.08 6.95 -26.96
CA LEU A 60 -12.90 6.90 -26.09
C LEU A 60 -12.27 8.28 -25.81
N GLU A 61 -13.03 9.38 -25.93
CA GLU A 61 -12.56 10.74 -25.60
C GLU A 61 -12.80 11.12 -24.12
N ASP A 62 -13.62 10.38 -23.35
CA ASP A 62 -13.85 10.64 -21.92
C ASP A 62 -13.52 9.42 -21.03
N LEU A 63 -12.29 8.92 -21.20
CA LEU A 63 -11.67 7.93 -20.32
C LEU A 63 -10.61 8.57 -19.40
N HIS A 64 -10.94 9.70 -18.77
CA HIS A 64 -10.31 9.97 -17.49
C HIS A 64 -10.78 8.87 -16.51
N PRO A 65 -9.89 8.13 -15.83
CA PRO A 65 -10.30 7.04 -14.93
C PRO A 65 -11.26 7.53 -13.83
N LYS A 66 -11.27 8.85 -13.56
CA LYS A 66 -12.21 9.51 -12.64
C LYS A 66 -13.62 9.71 -13.21
N ALA A 67 -13.81 9.82 -14.52
CA ALA A 67 -15.11 10.03 -15.15
C ALA A 67 -15.84 8.71 -15.42
N PHE A 68 -15.11 7.66 -15.80
CA PHE A 68 -15.65 6.31 -16.06
C PHE A 68 -16.15 5.62 -14.78
N ILE A 69 -15.40 5.77 -13.68
CA ILE A 69 -15.85 5.36 -12.34
C ILE A 69 -17.13 6.12 -11.96
N ARG A 70 -17.22 7.40 -12.31
CA ARG A 70 -18.36 8.23 -11.94
C ARG A 70 -19.65 7.93 -12.71
N LYS A 71 -19.59 7.13 -13.78
CA LYS A 71 -20.77 6.85 -14.63
C LYS A 71 -21.15 5.38 -14.69
N HIS A 72 -20.28 4.46 -14.23
CA HIS A 72 -20.58 3.03 -14.12
C HIS A 72 -20.37 2.43 -12.72
N LEU A 73 -19.75 3.14 -11.77
CA LEU A 73 -19.77 2.78 -10.34
C LEU A 73 -20.78 3.60 -9.50
N LEU A 74 -21.54 4.50 -10.15
CA LEU A 74 -22.54 5.39 -9.52
C LEU A 74 -23.98 5.07 -9.95
N SER A 75 -24.30 3.80 -10.22
CA SER A 75 -25.67 3.33 -9.98
C SER A 75 -25.81 3.21 -8.46
N GLU A 76 -26.69 4.02 -7.87
CA GLU A 76 -26.83 4.30 -6.42
C GLU A 76 -27.06 3.08 -5.51
N GLU A 77 -27.21 1.88 -6.08
CA GLU A 77 -27.52 0.65 -5.36
C GLU A 77 -26.28 -0.22 -5.04
N ASP A 78 -25.18 -0.12 -5.83
CA ASP A 78 -23.96 -0.91 -5.63
C ASP A 78 -22.86 -0.19 -4.82
N GLU A 79 -23.05 1.10 -4.58
CA GLU A 79 -22.08 1.96 -3.91
C GLU A 79 -21.85 1.55 -2.44
N GLN A 80 -22.86 1.00 -1.76
CA GLN A 80 -22.72 0.57 -0.36
C GLN A 80 -22.11 -0.82 -0.21
N ALA A 81 -22.30 -1.70 -1.21
CA ALA A 81 -21.79 -3.06 -1.19
C ALA A 81 -20.28 -3.12 -1.50
N ILE A 82 -19.79 -2.22 -2.36
CA ILE A 82 -18.37 -2.18 -2.74
C ILE A 82 -17.56 -1.17 -1.91
N ARG A 83 -18.16 -0.11 -1.37
CA ARG A 83 -17.42 0.82 -0.49
C ARG A 83 -17.02 0.19 0.84
N LYS A 84 -17.86 -0.65 1.45
CA LYS A 84 -17.54 -1.33 2.72
C LYS A 84 -16.26 -2.19 2.66
N PRO A 85 -16.10 -3.10 1.68
CA PRO A 85 -14.87 -3.89 1.58
C PRO A 85 -13.66 -3.05 1.18
N LEU A 86 -13.80 -2.05 0.30
CA LEU A 86 -12.68 -1.19 -0.10
C LEU A 86 -12.23 -0.25 1.03
N GLN A 87 -13.14 0.28 1.83
CA GLN A 87 -12.82 1.04 3.04
C GLN A 87 -12.12 0.16 4.07
N GLY A 88 -12.62 -1.06 4.32
CA GLY A 88 -11.96 -2.01 5.19
C GLY A 88 -10.53 -2.31 4.74
N VAL A 89 -10.29 -2.58 3.46
CA VAL A 89 -8.94 -2.79 2.92
C VAL A 89 -8.08 -1.54 3.10
N TYR A 90 -8.60 -0.36 2.78
CA TYR A 90 -7.86 0.90 2.93
C TYR A 90 -7.50 1.21 4.39
N ASP A 91 -8.41 0.96 5.33
CA ASP A 91 -8.21 1.19 6.75
C ASP A 91 -7.17 0.22 7.34
N ASN A 92 -7.17 -1.05 6.91
CA ASN A 92 -6.14 -2.02 7.28
C ASN A 92 -4.76 -1.60 6.75
N LEU A 93 -4.68 -1.19 5.48
CA LEU A 93 -3.44 -0.69 4.89
C LEU A 93 -2.95 0.59 5.58
N ARG A 94 -3.86 1.48 5.95
CA ARG A 94 -3.55 2.71 6.69
C ARG A 94 -3.00 2.36 8.08
N ALA A 95 -3.64 1.44 8.78
CA ALA A 95 -3.24 1.00 10.12
C ALA A 95 -1.83 0.38 10.10
N ASP A 96 -1.57 -0.56 9.18
CA ASP A 96 -0.26 -1.21 9.02
C ASP A 96 0.84 -0.18 8.73
N VAL A 97 0.61 0.74 7.79
CA VAL A 97 1.57 1.81 7.47
C VAL A 97 1.83 2.72 8.68
N THR A 98 0.80 3.06 9.46
CA THR A 98 0.99 3.87 10.67
C THR A 98 1.74 3.12 11.77
N GLY A 99 1.52 1.81 11.93
CA GLY A 99 2.25 0.97 12.87
C GLY A 99 3.74 0.91 12.53
N VAL A 100 4.04 0.58 11.27
CA VAL A 100 5.41 0.54 10.74
C VAL A 100 6.09 1.90 10.89
N HIS A 101 5.39 3.00 10.57
CA HIS A 101 5.97 4.34 10.72
C HIS A 101 6.37 4.66 12.17
N ASN A 102 5.58 4.23 13.16
CA ASN A 102 5.88 4.44 14.56
C ASN A 102 7.06 3.58 15.04
N GLU A 103 7.14 2.32 14.64
CA GLU A 103 8.30 1.46 14.94
C GLU A 103 9.59 2.02 14.33
N LEU A 104 9.54 2.47 13.06
CA LEU A 104 10.69 3.11 12.45
C LEU A 104 11.11 4.38 13.18
N LYS A 105 10.16 5.18 13.68
CA LYS A 105 10.46 6.39 14.45
C LYS A 105 11.10 6.06 15.80
N GLU A 106 10.67 4.99 16.46
CA GLU A 106 11.25 4.53 17.74
C GLU A 106 12.65 3.95 17.55
N VAL A 107 12.87 3.15 16.51
CA VAL A 107 14.20 2.66 16.13
C VAL A 107 15.10 3.82 15.73
N ALA A 108 14.59 4.79 14.96
CA ALA A 108 15.36 5.97 14.60
C ALA A 108 15.72 6.83 15.83
N ALA A 109 14.81 6.97 16.80
CA ALA A 109 15.05 7.72 18.03
C ALA A 109 16.08 7.04 18.96
N SER A 110 16.08 5.70 18.99
CA SER A 110 17.05 4.91 19.75
C SER A 110 18.42 4.84 19.07
N VAL A 111 18.47 4.96 17.74
CA VAL A 111 19.71 4.97 16.95
C VAL A 111 20.27 6.37 16.78
N ASP A 112 19.54 7.45 17.09
CA ASP A 112 20.07 8.82 17.05
C ASP A 112 21.04 9.09 18.22
N PRO A 113 22.36 9.12 17.99
CA PRO A 113 23.35 9.30 19.04
C PRO A 113 23.33 10.72 19.65
N ARG A 114 22.61 11.67 19.03
CA ARG A 114 22.41 13.02 19.59
C ARG A 114 21.31 13.09 20.65
N SER A 115 20.35 12.16 20.66
CA SER A 115 19.25 12.13 21.65
C SER A 115 19.73 11.66 23.02
N GLY A 116 20.71 10.74 23.07
CA GLY A 116 21.38 10.28 24.30
C GLY A 116 22.10 11.41 25.06
N GLY A 117 22.64 12.41 24.34
CA GLY A 117 23.21 13.61 24.95
C GLY A 117 22.15 14.54 25.57
N LYS A 118 20.92 14.54 25.04
CA LYS A 118 19.80 15.33 25.57
C LYS A 118 19.08 14.64 26.73
N ALA A 119 19.00 13.30 26.74
CA ALA A 119 18.50 12.52 27.88
C ALA A 119 19.47 12.59 29.09
N ALA A 120 20.79 12.61 28.85
CA ALA A 120 21.79 12.87 29.89
C ALA A 120 21.70 14.32 30.45
N ALA A 121 21.40 15.31 29.59
CA ALA A 121 21.15 16.68 30.04
C ALA A 121 19.80 16.87 30.78
N ALA A 122 18.76 16.12 30.39
CA ALA A 122 17.45 16.14 31.04
C ALA A 122 17.43 15.40 32.38
N SER A 123 18.19 14.31 32.53
CA SER A 123 18.39 13.63 33.82
C SER A 123 19.21 14.47 34.81
N GLY A 124 20.19 15.25 34.33
CA GLY A 124 20.89 16.25 35.13
C GLY A 124 20.00 17.40 35.62
N ALA A 125 19.04 17.83 34.79
CA ALA A 125 18.06 18.87 35.17
C ALA A 125 16.94 18.33 36.09
N ALA A 126 16.51 17.06 35.93
CA ALA A 126 15.52 16.41 36.79
C ALA A 126 16.07 16.06 38.18
N ALA A 127 17.38 15.79 38.31
CA ALA A 127 18.05 15.64 39.61
C ALA A 127 18.08 16.96 40.42
N ALA A 128 18.17 18.11 39.74
CA ALA A 128 18.09 19.43 40.38
C ALA A 128 16.67 19.80 40.85
N ALA A 129 15.62 19.23 40.23
CA ALA A 129 14.23 19.47 40.60
C ALA A 129 13.68 18.49 41.67
N SER A 130 14.27 17.29 41.80
CA SER A 130 13.86 16.28 42.80
C SER A 130 14.43 16.52 44.20
N GLY A 131 15.42 17.41 44.36
CA GLY A 131 15.90 17.89 45.67
C GLY A 131 14.94 18.83 46.40
N ALA A 132 13.94 19.40 45.70
CA ALA A 132 13.00 20.38 46.26
C ALA A 132 11.61 19.83 46.59
N ALA A 133 11.30 18.56 46.23
CA ALA A 133 9.96 17.98 46.36
C ALA A 133 9.88 16.75 47.29
N ALA A 134 10.93 16.46 48.06
CA ALA A 134 10.99 15.33 49.01
C ALA A 134 10.32 15.62 50.38
N ALA A 135 9.40 16.58 50.44
CA ALA A 135 8.68 16.92 51.67
C ALA A 135 7.18 17.16 51.43
N SER A 136 6.48 16.21 50.79
CA SER A 136 5.04 16.02 51.04
C SER A 136 4.48 14.77 50.37
N GLY A 137 3.98 13.83 51.19
CA GLY A 137 2.73 13.14 50.88
C GLY A 137 2.82 11.77 50.23
N ALA A 138 3.01 10.75 51.06
CA ALA A 138 2.58 9.38 50.79
C ALA A 138 1.05 9.27 50.69
N ALA A 139 0.54 8.44 49.77
CA ALA A 139 -0.50 7.40 50.04
C ALA A 139 -1.22 6.88 48.77
N ALA A 140 -1.45 5.56 48.78
CA ALA A 140 -2.55 4.78 48.16
C ALA A 140 -2.62 4.68 46.62
N SER A 141 -2.47 3.52 45.99
CA SER A 141 -3.18 2.21 46.08
C SER A 141 -4.46 2.10 45.24
N GLY A 142 -4.50 1.03 44.44
CA GLY A 142 -5.70 0.38 43.91
C GLY A 142 -6.22 1.00 42.60
N ALA A 143 -6.81 0.26 41.66
CA ALA A 143 -7.33 -1.08 41.70
C ALA A 143 -7.85 -1.45 40.28
N VAL A 144 -7.83 -2.76 39.97
CA VAL A 144 -8.83 -3.54 39.19
C VAL A 144 -9.08 -3.17 37.70
N ALA A 145 -9.47 -4.04 36.78
CA ALA A 145 -10.02 -5.39 36.82
C ALA A 145 -9.73 -6.11 35.49
N ALA A 146 -9.70 -7.44 35.55
CA ALA A 146 -9.71 -8.37 34.44
C ALA A 146 -11.13 -8.71 33.96
N SER A 147 -11.26 -9.08 32.68
CA SER A 147 -12.36 -9.91 32.13
C SER A 147 -11.95 -10.29 30.69
N THR A 148 -11.40 -11.49 30.43
CA THR A 148 -12.04 -12.82 30.31
C THR A 148 -12.93 -12.97 29.07
N THR A 149 -12.37 -13.66 28.06
CA THR A 149 -12.90 -14.78 27.28
C THR A 149 -14.39 -14.81 26.91
N THR A 150 -14.69 -14.89 25.60
CA THR A 150 -15.61 -15.89 24.99
C THR A 150 -15.42 -15.91 23.47
N ALA A 151 -15.08 -17.08 22.93
CA ALA A 151 -15.27 -17.49 21.54
C ALA A 151 -16.22 -18.70 21.54
N PRO A 152 -17.11 -18.86 20.54
CA PRO A 152 -17.05 -20.13 19.78
C PRO A 152 -17.55 -20.11 18.31
N ALA A 153 -17.08 -21.13 17.58
CA ALA A 153 -17.71 -21.86 16.45
C ALA A 153 -17.38 -21.47 14.98
N PRO A 154 -16.75 -22.37 14.19
CA PRO A 154 -16.76 -22.31 12.73
C PRO A 154 -17.80 -23.24 12.06
N ALA A 155 -18.34 -22.76 10.94
CA ALA A 155 -19.46 -23.29 10.13
C ALA A 155 -19.07 -24.47 9.18
N PRO A 156 -20.03 -25.24 8.64
CA PRO A 156 -19.79 -26.46 7.87
C PRO A 156 -19.44 -26.25 6.37
N ALA A 157 -18.68 -27.20 5.81
CA ALA A 157 -18.12 -27.19 4.45
C ALA A 157 -19.15 -27.41 3.31
N PRO A 158 -18.90 -26.88 2.09
CA PRO A 158 -19.79 -27.03 0.93
C PRO A 158 -19.64 -28.36 0.18
N ARG A 159 -20.77 -28.86 -0.35
CA ARG A 159 -20.91 -30.07 -1.18
C ARG A 159 -20.45 -29.80 -2.63
N THR A 160 -19.70 -30.73 -3.22
CA THR A 160 -19.32 -30.67 -4.65
C THR A 160 -20.38 -31.33 -5.55
N PRO A 161 -20.71 -30.74 -6.72
CA PRO A 161 -21.54 -31.37 -7.72
C PRO A 161 -20.75 -32.22 -8.73
N ARG A 162 -21.45 -33.27 -9.19
CA ARG A 162 -21.20 -34.29 -10.21
C ARG A 162 -20.93 -33.71 -11.62
N TYR A 163 -20.11 -34.38 -12.42
CA TYR A 163 -20.10 -34.22 -13.89
C TYR A 163 -20.17 -35.61 -14.54
N ASP A 164 -21.36 -35.93 -15.05
CA ASP A 164 -21.60 -36.97 -16.06
C ASP A 164 -21.32 -36.35 -17.45
N ASP A 165 -20.87 -37.21 -18.37
CA ASP A 165 -20.96 -37.16 -19.84
C ASP A 165 -20.90 -35.83 -20.62
N VAL A 166 -19.99 -35.76 -21.60
CA VAL A 166 -20.34 -35.41 -22.99
C VAL A 166 -19.24 -35.84 -23.96
N THR A 167 -19.63 -36.74 -24.87
CA THR A 167 -19.12 -36.91 -26.24
C THR A 167 -19.33 -35.69 -27.11
#